data_AF-A0A1R2ANK7-F1
#
_entry.id   AF-A0A1R2ANK7-F1
#
_cell.length_a   1.000
_cell.length_b   1.000
_cell.length_c   1.000
_cell.angle_alpha   90.00
_cell.angle_beta   90.00
_cell.angle_gamma   90.00
#
_symmetry.space_group_name_H-M   'P 1'
#
loop_
_entity.id
_entity.type
_entity.pdbx_description
1 polymer ?
#
loop_
_entity_poly.entity_id
_entity_poly.type
_entity_poly.pdbx_seq_one_letter_code
_entity_poly.pdbx_strand_id
1 'polypeptide(L)'
;MFIRRRFGFFKNLKEKIFGSDTNREFVGKDMYGNKYFQIYDPDNFPYKREIEYIEGLHNPKMDPVWAAWLNGREMERPSDKEVEESYGNYLKRKSIGEEFDRKDEEYMKNFRETMKKITKPKQKAYQATSWNPQEKPNKKY
;
A
#
# COMPACT_ATOMS: atom_id res chain seq x y z
N MET A 1 5.69 -22.74 -37.55
CA MET A 1 4.26 -22.74 -37.14
C MET A 1 4.15 -23.53 -35.84
N PHE A 2 4.22 -22.85 -34.68
CA PHE A 2 4.25 -23.52 -33.37
C PHE A 2 2.86 -23.62 -32.76
N ILE A 3 2.35 -24.85 -32.66
CA ILE A 3 1.10 -25.19 -32.00
C ILE A 3 1.32 -25.11 -30.49
N ARG A 4 0.89 -24.02 -29.84
CA ARG A 4 0.86 -23.91 -28.37
C ARG A 4 -0.38 -24.63 -27.85
N ARG A 5 -0.13 -25.78 -27.22
CA ARG A 5 -1.10 -26.69 -26.59
C ARG A 5 -1.90 -25.98 -25.48
N ARG A 6 -3.21 -26.24 -25.50
CA ARG A 6 -4.22 -25.91 -24.48
C ARG A 6 -3.85 -26.53 -23.12
N PHE A 7 -3.42 -25.71 -22.16
CA PHE A 7 -3.27 -26.10 -20.75
C PHE A 7 -4.21 -25.28 -19.83
N GLY A 8 -5.44 -25.04 -20.27
CA GLY A 8 -6.46 -24.33 -19.48
C GLY A 8 -7.51 -25.22 -18.80
N PHE A 9 -7.69 -26.46 -19.26
CA PHE A 9 -8.83 -27.29 -18.83
C PHE A 9 -8.62 -28.06 -17.52
N PHE A 10 -7.37 -28.34 -17.12
CA PHE A 10 -7.08 -29.14 -15.92
C PHE A 10 -7.06 -28.32 -14.62
N LYS A 11 -6.94 -26.98 -14.68
CA LYS A 11 -6.99 -26.14 -13.47
C LYS A 11 -8.39 -26.10 -12.85
N ASN A 12 -9.43 -25.97 -13.69
CA ASN A 12 -10.82 -25.88 -13.24
C ASN A 12 -11.37 -27.23 -12.71
N LEU A 13 -10.78 -28.36 -13.10
CA LEU A 13 -11.23 -29.67 -12.64
C LEU A 13 -10.69 -30.00 -11.24
N LYS A 14 -9.49 -29.53 -10.89
CA LYS A 14 -8.92 -29.68 -9.55
C LYS A 14 -9.71 -28.88 -8.50
N GLU A 15 -10.09 -27.64 -8.81
CA GLU A 15 -10.93 -26.84 -7.90
C GLU A 15 -12.30 -27.49 -7.65
N LYS A 16 -12.85 -28.21 -8.64
CA LYS A 16 -14.12 -28.94 -8.51
C LYS A 16 -14.03 -30.22 -7.68
N ILE A 17 -12.89 -30.89 -7.68
CA ILE A 17 -12.67 -32.17 -6.95
C ILE A 17 -12.17 -31.94 -5.52
N PHE A 18 -11.38 -30.89 -5.27
CA PHE A 18 -11.03 -30.50 -3.90
C PHE A 18 -12.16 -29.71 -3.19
N GLY A 19 -13.12 -29.18 -3.94
CA GLY A 19 -14.32 -28.54 -3.39
C GLY A 19 -15.40 -29.51 -2.92
N SER A 20 -15.36 -30.79 -3.31
CA SER A 20 -16.39 -31.76 -2.93
C SER A 20 -16.19 -32.40 -1.55
N ASP A 21 -14.99 -32.30 -0.95
CA ASP A 21 -14.70 -32.85 0.39
C ASP A 21 -14.92 -31.83 1.52
N THR A 22 -15.19 -30.56 1.19
CA THR A 22 -15.43 -29.51 2.18
C THR A 22 -16.79 -28.89 1.90
N ASN A 23 -17.71 -28.93 2.87
CA ASN A 23 -19.02 -28.28 2.82
C ASN A 23 -18.84 -26.74 2.85
N ARG A 24 -18.27 -26.17 1.79
CA ARG A 24 -17.92 -24.74 1.68
C ARG A 24 -18.62 -24.12 0.48
N GLU A 25 -19.17 -22.93 0.68
CA GLU A 25 -19.84 -22.11 -0.32
C GLU A 25 -19.01 -20.87 -0.63
N PHE A 26 -18.89 -20.53 -1.91
CA PHE A 26 -18.25 -19.29 -2.34
C PHE A 26 -19.21 -18.11 -2.16
N VAL A 27 -18.80 -17.13 -1.36
CA VAL A 27 -19.63 -15.98 -0.95
C VAL A 27 -19.34 -14.74 -1.79
N GLY A 28 -18.08 -14.53 -2.15
CA GLY A 28 -17.66 -13.34 -2.89
C GLY A 28 -16.15 -13.18 -3.03
N LYS A 29 -15.76 -12.11 -3.72
CA LYS A 29 -14.38 -11.75 -3.99
C LYS A 29 -14.18 -10.25 -3.76
N ASP A 30 -13.09 -9.87 -3.11
CA ASP A 30 -12.78 -8.45 -2.86
C ASP A 30 -12.00 -7.80 -4.01
N MET A 31 -11.71 -6.49 -3.86
CA MET A 31 -10.94 -5.72 -4.85
C MET A 31 -9.49 -6.17 -4.99
N TYR A 32 -8.93 -6.82 -3.98
CA TYR A 32 -7.57 -7.39 -4.00
C TYR A 32 -7.54 -8.76 -4.65
N GLY A 33 -8.71 -9.37 -4.79
CA GLY A 33 -8.99 -10.64 -5.40
C GLY A 33 -8.88 -11.84 -4.47
N ASN A 34 -8.93 -11.60 -3.15
CA ASN A 34 -9.13 -12.65 -2.17
C ASN A 34 -10.56 -13.20 -2.30
N LYS A 35 -10.72 -14.51 -2.12
CA LYS A 35 -12.01 -15.20 -2.20
C LYS A 35 -12.51 -15.50 -0.79
N TYR A 36 -13.79 -15.30 -0.56
CA TYR A 36 -14.45 -15.49 0.74
C TYR A 36 -15.40 -16.68 0.65
N PHE A 37 -15.38 -17.52 1.69
CA PHE A 37 -16.15 -18.76 1.76
C PHE A 37 -16.90 -18.90 3.09
N GLN A 38 -18.11 -19.45 3.03
CA GLN A 38 -18.88 -19.90 4.20
C GLN A 38 -18.80 -21.42 4.27
N ILE A 39 -18.32 -21.94 5.40
CA ILE A 39 -18.24 -23.37 5.69
C ILE A 39 -19.47 -23.75 6.51
N TYR A 40 -20.07 -24.86 6.16
CA TYR A 40 -21.23 -25.46 6.81
C TYR A 40 -20.83 -26.76 7.51
N ASP A 41 -21.49 -27.06 8.61
CA ASP A 41 -21.38 -28.33 9.32
C ASP A 41 -22.09 -29.47 8.55
N PRO A 42 -21.94 -30.74 8.96
CA PRO A 42 -22.65 -31.86 8.34
C PRO A 42 -24.18 -31.71 8.32
N ASP A 43 -24.73 -30.96 9.27
CA ASP A 43 -26.16 -30.63 9.37
C ASP A 43 -26.56 -29.37 8.56
N ASN A 44 -25.67 -28.86 7.71
CA ASN A 44 -25.84 -27.64 6.89
C ASN A 44 -26.04 -26.34 7.66
N PHE A 45 -25.59 -26.26 8.91
CA PHE A 45 -25.55 -25.00 9.66
C PHE A 45 -24.24 -24.23 9.39
N PRO A 46 -24.27 -22.90 9.28
CA PRO A 46 -23.07 -22.10 9.06
C PRO A 46 -22.13 -22.20 10.27
N TYR A 47 -20.95 -22.78 10.07
CA TYR A 47 -19.98 -23.10 11.12
C TYR A 47 -18.82 -22.11 11.18
N LYS A 48 -18.22 -21.82 10.03
CA LYS A 48 -16.97 -21.04 9.94
C LYS A 48 -16.93 -20.22 8.66
N ARG A 49 -16.23 -19.10 8.70
CA ARG A 49 -15.93 -18.27 7.52
C ARG A 49 -14.44 -18.35 7.23
N GLU A 50 -14.09 -18.40 5.95
CA GLU A 50 -12.71 -18.54 5.49
C GLU A 50 -12.39 -17.59 4.35
N ILE A 51 -11.12 -17.20 4.28
CA ILE A 51 -10.56 -16.37 3.22
C ILE A 51 -9.43 -17.13 2.53
N GLU A 52 -9.50 -17.21 1.22
CA GLU A 52 -8.41 -17.70 0.37
C GLU A 52 -7.72 -16.48 -0.23
N TYR A 53 -6.53 -16.19 0.27
CA TYR A 53 -5.68 -15.12 -0.23
C TYR A 53 -5.08 -15.50 -1.59
N ILE A 54 -4.80 -14.48 -2.41
CA ILE A 54 -4.04 -14.70 -3.64
C ILE A 54 -2.64 -15.24 -3.29
N GLU A 55 -2.25 -16.33 -3.94
CA GLU A 55 -0.94 -16.96 -3.78
C GLU A 55 0.22 -15.97 -4.06
N GLY A 56 1.30 -16.08 -3.29
CA GLY A 56 2.54 -15.33 -3.51
C GLY A 56 2.63 -13.98 -2.77
N LEU A 57 1.66 -13.62 -1.94
CA LEU A 57 1.72 -12.43 -1.09
C LEU A 57 2.41 -12.76 0.25
N HIS A 58 3.55 -12.11 0.53
CA HIS A 58 4.24 -12.22 1.83
C HIS A 58 3.44 -11.60 2.99
N ASN A 59 2.59 -10.60 2.68
CA ASN A 59 1.69 -9.98 3.65
C ASN A 59 0.34 -9.73 2.96
N PRO A 60 -0.60 -10.69 3.04
CA PRO A 60 -1.88 -10.56 2.36
C PRO A 60 -2.70 -9.41 2.97
N LYS A 61 -3.20 -8.51 2.11
CA LYS A 61 -4.10 -7.43 2.52
C LYS A 61 -5.52 -7.97 2.57
N MET A 62 -6.18 -7.80 3.72
CA MET A 62 -7.60 -8.11 3.89
C MET A 62 -8.44 -6.87 3.61
N ASP A 63 -9.57 -7.05 2.94
CA ASP A 63 -10.51 -5.97 2.71
C ASP A 63 -11.25 -5.57 4.00
N PRO A 64 -11.25 -4.28 4.39
CA PRO A 64 -11.98 -3.81 5.55
C PRO A 64 -13.49 -4.07 5.51
N VAL A 65 -14.12 -4.06 4.32
CA VAL A 65 -15.57 -4.29 4.16
C VAL A 65 -15.93 -5.71 4.56
N TRP A 66 -15.09 -6.67 4.18
CA TRP A 66 -15.30 -8.08 4.48
C TRP A 66 -14.86 -8.47 5.90
N ALA A 67 -14.14 -7.59 6.60
CA ALA A 67 -13.62 -7.84 7.94
C ALA A 67 -14.73 -8.14 8.96
N ALA A 68 -15.83 -7.38 8.93
CA ALA A 68 -16.91 -7.52 9.90
C ALA A 68 -17.61 -8.86 9.76
N TRP A 69 -17.93 -9.24 8.52
CA TRP A 69 -18.48 -10.55 8.19
C TRP A 69 -17.48 -11.67 8.52
N LEU A 70 -16.22 -11.61 8.08
CA LEU A 70 -15.26 -12.69 8.33
C LEU A 70 -15.07 -12.99 9.83
N ASN A 71 -15.09 -11.94 10.67
CA ASN A 71 -14.92 -12.06 12.12
C ASN A 71 -16.21 -12.39 12.89
N GLY A 72 -17.33 -12.63 12.21
CA GLY A 72 -18.61 -12.94 12.87
C GLY A 72 -19.28 -11.76 13.55
N ARG A 73 -18.82 -10.52 13.31
CA ARG A 73 -19.46 -9.31 13.87
C ARG A 73 -20.78 -9.01 13.16
N GLU A 74 -20.83 -9.27 11.87
CA GLU A 74 -22.03 -9.18 11.05
C GLU A 74 -22.41 -10.57 10.55
N MET A 75 -23.69 -10.92 10.66
CA MET A 75 -24.18 -12.22 10.22
C MET A 75 -24.32 -12.29 8.70
N GLU A 76 -24.78 -11.21 8.09
CA GLU A 76 -24.98 -11.10 6.66
C GLU A 76 -23.67 -10.69 5.97
N ARG A 77 -23.43 -11.23 4.78
CA ARG A 77 -22.32 -10.81 3.94
C ARG A 77 -22.54 -9.35 3.50
N PRO A 78 -21.48 -8.58 3.25
CA PRO A 78 -21.63 -7.23 2.74
C PRO A 78 -22.39 -7.26 1.41
N SER A 79 -23.32 -6.32 1.23
CA SER A 79 -24.07 -6.18 -0.01
C SER A 79 -23.20 -5.65 -1.13
N ASP A 80 -23.54 -5.98 -2.37
CA ASP A 80 -22.78 -5.52 -3.55
C ASP A 80 -22.69 -3.99 -3.60
N LYS A 81 -23.75 -3.31 -3.14
CA LYS A 81 -23.81 -1.84 -3.07
C LYS A 81 -22.86 -1.27 -2.01
N GLU A 82 -22.80 -1.86 -0.81
CA GLU A 82 -21.85 -1.43 0.24
C GLU A 82 -20.41 -1.63 -0.19
N VAL A 83 -20.15 -2.77 -0.87
CA VAL A 83 -18.84 -3.07 -1.45
C VAL A 83 -18.46 -2.01 -2.48
N GLU A 84 -19.35 -1.69 -3.42
CA GLU A 84 -19.11 -0.68 -4.45
C GLU A 84 -18.90 0.72 -3.87
N GLU A 85 -19.75 1.16 -2.93
CA GLU A 85 -19.64 2.47 -2.28
C GLU A 85 -18.34 2.60 -1.49
N SER A 86 -17.96 1.57 -0.74
CA SER A 86 -16.71 1.56 0.03
C SER A 86 -15.48 1.68 -0.90
N TYR A 87 -15.47 0.93 -1.99
CA TYR A 87 -14.37 0.95 -2.96
C TYR A 87 -14.30 2.29 -3.70
N GLY A 88 -15.44 2.84 -4.11
CA GLY A 88 -15.51 4.17 -4.72
C GLY A 88 -14.95 5.25 -3.79
N ASN A 89 -15.34 5.20 -2.51
CA ASN A 89 -14.83 6.12 -1.49
C ASN A 89 -13.33 5.96 -1.23
N TYR A 90 -12.83 4.73 -1.22
CA TYR A 90 -11.41 4.45 -1.08
C TYR A 90 -10.60 5.01 -2.25
N LEU A 91 -11.01 4.75 -3.49
CA LEU A 91 -10.33 5.26 -4.68
C LEU A 91 -10.32 6.79 -4.73
N LYS A 92 -11.43 7.43 -4.36
CA LYS A 92 -11.53 8.89 -4.27
C LYS A 92 -10.59 9.48 -3.22
N ARG A 93 -10.52 8.88 -2.02
CA ARG A 93 -9.58 9.32 -0.98
C ARG A 93 -8.13 9.13 -1.42
N LYS A 94 -7.84 8.02 -2.08
CA LYS A 94 -6.51 7.73 -2.62
C LYS A 94 -6.09 8.78 -3.64
N SER A 95 -6.95 9.14 -4.60
CA SER A 95 -6.63 10.15 -5.61
C SER A 95 -6.42 11.54 -5.01
N ILE A 96 -7.21 11.91 -3.99
CA ILE A 96 -7.02 13.18 -3.26
C ILE A 96 -5.67 13.19 -2.53
N GLY A 97 -5.31 12.08 -1.88
CA GLY A 97 -4.01 11.94 -1.21
C GLY A 97 -2.85 12.08 -2.19
N GLU A 98 -2.89 11.38 -3.33
CA GLU A 98 -1.87 11.47 -4.38
C GLU A 98 -1.73 12.89 -4.94
N GLU A 99 -2.85 13.61 -5.11
CA GLU A 99 -2.80 15.01 -5.55
C GLU A 99 -2.18 15.93 -4.49
N PHE A 100 -2.49 15.71 -3.22
CA PHE A 100 -1.93 16.47 -2.11
C PHE A 100 -0.41 16.25 -2.01
N ASP A 101 0.04 14.99 -2.05
CA ASP A 101 1.46 14.63 -1.99
C ASP A 101 2.23 15.28 -3.16
N ARG A 102 1.66 15.26 -4.38
CA ARG A 102 2.25 15.91 -5.54
C ARG A 102 2.41 17.43 -5.33
N LYS A 103 1.39 18.10 -4.79
CA LYS A 103 1.44 19.55 -4.52
C LYS A 103 2.46 19.89 -3.44
N ASP A 104 2.56 19.05 -2.40
CA ASP A 104 3.54 19.22 -1.33
C ASP A 104 4.97 19.06 -1.86
N GLU A 105 5.22 18.05 -2.70
CA GLU A 105 6.51 17.86 -3.37
C GLU A 105 6.91 19.06 -4.23
N GLU A 106 5.98 19.61 -5.01
CA GLU A 106 6.20 20.82 -5.81
C GLU A 106 6.51 22.04 -4.94
N TYR A 107 5.76 22.24 -3.85
CA TYR A 107 5.99 23.32 -2.89
C TYR A 107 7.37 23.20 -2.24
N MET A 108 7.74 22.01 -1.79
CA MET A 108 9.03 21.74 -1.16
C MET A 108 10.19 21.89 -2.14
N LYS A 109 10.00 21.53 -3.40
CA LYS A 109 10.99 21.79 -4.46
C LYS A 109 11.20 23.29 -4.66
N ASN A 110 10.12 24.06 -4.78
CA ASN A 110 10.18 25.52 -4.92
C ASN A 110 10.84 26.18 -3.71
N PHE A 111 10.52 25.73 -2.49
CA PHE A 111 11.15 26.19 -1.25
C PHE A 111 12.66 25.89 -1.22
N ARG A 112 13.07 24.68 -1.61
CA ARG A 112 14.50 24.34 -1.69
C ARG A 112 15.24 25.22 -2.69
N GLU A 113 14.62 25.54 -3.82
CA GLU A 113 15.21 26.43 -4.84
C GLU A 113 15.34 27.88 -4.37
N THR A 114 14.33 28.43 -3.68
CA THR A 114 14.40 29.77 -3.11
C THR A 114 15.46 29.86 -2.02
N MET A 115 15.51 28.87 -1.11
CA MET A 115 16.53 28.81 -0.06
C MET A 115 17.95 28.72 -0.62
N LYS A 116 18.18 27.92 -1.68
CA LYS A 116 19.49 27.87 -2.39
C LYS A 116 19.89 29.22 -2.98
N LYS A 117 18.94 30.02 -3.49
CA LYS A 117 19.23 31.35 -4.04
C LYS A 117 19.63 32.35 -2.94
N ILE A 118 18.98 32.29 -1.78
CA ILE A 118 19.23 33.19 -0.64
C ILE A 118 20.56 32.85 0.05
N THR A 119 20.90 31.57 0.18
CA THR A 119 22.09 31.09 0.90
C THR A 119 23.36 31.05 0.06
N LYS A 120 23.40 31.63 -1.15
CA LYS A 120 24.66 31.74 -1.91
C LYS A 120 25.71 32.43 -1.02
N PRO A 121 26.77 31.72 -0.58
CA PRO A 121 27.72 32.30 0.35
C PRO A 121 28.36 33.49 -0.34
N LYS A 122 28.23 34.69 0.26
CA LYS A 122 29.10 35.81 -0.09
C LYS A 122 30.52 35.33 0.17
N GLN A 123 31.24 34.95 -0.88
CA GLN A 123 32.67 34.67 -0.80
C GLN A 123 33.30 35.94 -0.22
N LYS A 124 33.66 35.92 1.06
CA LYS A 124 34.49 36.99 1.63
C LYS A 124 35.80 36.88 0.87
N ALA A 125 36.10 37.87 0.03
CA ALA A 125 37.38 37.95 -0.64
C ALA A 125 38.46 37.85 0.44
N TYR A 126 39.29 36.82 0.34
CA TYR A 126 40.41 36.63 1.24
C TYR A 126 41.32 37.86 1.09
N GLN A 127 41.35 38.72 2.11
CA GLN A 127 42.37 39.75 2.20
C GLN A 127 43.54 39.15 2.96
N ALA A 128 44.67 38.97 2.27
CA ALA A 128 45.91 38.56 2.89
C ALA A 128 46.32 39.64 3.90
N THR A 129 46.18 39.36 5.19
CA THR A 129 46.85 40.15 6.21
C THR A 129 48.33 39.87 6.08
N SER A 130 49.09 40.86 5.60
CA SER A 130 50.55 40.79 5.62
C SER A 130 50.99 40.72 7.07
N TRP A 131 51.55 39.58 7.45
CA TRP A 131 52.16 39.41 8.76
C TRP A 131 53.32 40.41 8.89
N ASN A 132 53.27 41.31 9.87
CA ASN A 132 54.30 42.32 10.10
C ASN A 132 55.14 41.97 11.35
N PRO A 133 56.37 41.44 11.20
CA PRO A 133 57.19 40.90 12.30
C PRO A 133 57.71 41.88 13.36
N GLN A 134 57.39 43.18 13.31
CA GLN A 134 58.17 44.19 14.05
C GLN A 134 57.66 44.60 15.44
N GLU A 135 56.55 44.07 15.95
CA GLU A 135 56.13 44.38 17.32
C GLU A 135 56.79 43.45 18.35
N LYS A 136 58.06 43.73 18.68
CA LYS A 136 58.68 43.15 19.87
C LYS A 136 58.07 43.81 21.12
N PRO A 137 57.55 43.05 22.10
CA PRO A 137 57.12 43.63 23.37
C PRO A 137 58.34 44.17 24.12
N ASN A 138 58.29 45.46 24.44
CA ASN A 138 59.32 46.17 25.20
C ASN A 138 59.34 45.62 26.64
N LYS A 139 60.16 44.60 26.91
CA LYS A 139 60.38 44.06 28.26
C LYS A 139 61.16 45.11 29.07
N LYS A 140 60.45 45.86 29.92
CA LYS A 140 61.06 46.59 31.04
C LYS A 140 61.42 45.58 32.12
N TYR A 141 62.71 45.54 32.49
CA TYR A 141 63.22 44.85 33.67
C TYR A 141 62.80 45.57 34.95
#